data_AF-A0A2L0F3W7-F1
#
_entry.id   AF-A0A2L0F3W7-F1
#
_cell.length_a   1.000
_cell.length_b   1.000
_cell.length_c   1.000
_cell.angle_alpha   90.00
_cell.angle_beta   90.00
_cell.angle_gamma   90.00
#
_symmetry.space_group_name_H-M   'P 1'
#
loop_
_entity.id
_entity.type
_entity.pdbx_description
1 polymer ?
#
loop_
_entity_poly.entity_id
_entity_poly.type
_entity_poly.pdbx_seq_one_letter_code
_entity_poly.pdbx_strand_id
1 'polypeptide(L)'
;MNLLIQRHRMVFAALLLFVPVLTGAKGKGCQDSTGGGEAGAGGGEAGTGGGGETAPCVVTGCSGQICADEDMASTCEWREEYACYGEHGVCERGASGECGWRQTPELEACLGGGEPAPCVVTGCSGQICADEHVVTTCEYREEYACYAEHSVCERGASGACGWRQTPELDACIEAASDDGTPVSGF
;
A
#
# COMPACT_ATOMS: atom_id res chain seq x y z
N MET A 1 -29.84 -13.05 -35.32
CA MET A 1 -28.68 -12.36 -34.70
C MET A 1 -27.82 -11.55 -35.67
N ASN A 2 -28.29 -11.15 -36.86
CA ASN A 2 -27.49 -10.33 -37.80
C ASN A 2 -27.97 -8.88 -37.98
N LEU A 3 -29.12 -8.50 -37.42
CA LEU A 3 -29.67 -7.13 -37.56
C LEU A 3 -29.18 -6.14 -36.48
N LEU A 4 -28.73 -6.62 -35.32
CA LEU A 4 -28.23 -5.76 -34.23
C LEU A 4 -26.80 -5.26 -34.50
N ILE A 5 -25.96 -6.08 -35.12
CA ILE A 5 -24.55 -5.75 -35.43
C ILE A 5 -24.45 -4.66 -36.53
N GLN A 6 -25.37 -4.66 -37.49
CA GLN A 6 -25.38 -3.69 -38.59
C GLN A 6 -25.82 -2.29 -38.14
N ARG A 7 -26.64 -2.21 -37.08
CA ARG A 7 -27.12 -0.95 -36.49
C ARG A 7 -26.02 -0.22 -35.71
N HIS A 8 -25.18 -0.96 -34.99
CA HIS A 8 -24.07 -0.36 -34.22
C HIS A 8 -22.94 0.21 -35.11
N ARG A 9 -22.69 -0.40 -36.28
CA ARG A 9 -21.68 0.10 -37.22
C ARG A 9 -22.06 1.45 -37.85
N MET A 10 -23.34 1.72 -38.07
CA MET A 10 -23.77 3.01 -38.62
C MET A 10 -23.73 4.15 -37.59
N VAL A 11 -23.97 3.85 -36.31
CA VAL A 11 -23.92 4.86 -35.23
C VAL A 11 -22.48 5.28 -34.94
N PHE A 12 -21.52 4.34 -34.97
CA PHE A 12 -20.10 4.66 -34.76
C PHE A 12 -19.47 5.46 -35.90
N ALA A 13 -19.95 5.31 -37.15
CA ALA A 13 -19.44 6.07 -38.29
C ALA A 13 -19.92 7.54 -38.31
N ALA A 14 -21.07 7.85 -37.69
CA ALA A 14 -21.62 9.20 -37.67
C ALA A 14 -21.03 10.10 -36.58
N LEU A 15 -20.42 9.52 -35.55
CA LEU A 15 -19.87 10.26 -34.39
C LEU A 15 -18.46 10.84 -34.63
N LEU A 16 -17.78 10.42 -35.70
CA LEU A 16 -16.45 10.94 -36.09
C LEU A 16 -16.49 12.17 -37.03
N LEU A 17 -17.67 12.69 -37.36
CA LEU A 17 -17.83 13.84 -38.28
C LEU A 17 -18.20 15.16 -37.59
N PHE A 18 -18.26 15.21 -36.26
CA PHE A 18 -18.51 16.45 -35.50
C PHE A 18 -17.37 16.77 -34.52
N VAL A 19 -16.17 16.95 -35.07
CA VAL A 19 -15.08 17.66 -34.38
C VAL A 19 -15.12 19.13 -34.79
N PRO A 20 -15.70 20.05 -34.00
CA PRO A 20 -15.35 21.45 -34.12
C PRO A 20 -14.04 21.70 -33.38
N VAL A 21 -13.01 21.99 -34.18
CA VAL A 21 -12.06 23.10 -34.04
C VAL A 21 -12.17 23.90 -32.73
N LEU A 22 -11.03 24.11 -32.06
CA LEU A 22 -10.54 25.38 -31.46
C LEU A 22 -9.77 25.14 -30.14
N THR A 23 -8.44 24.99 -30.20
CA THR A 23 -7.53 25.63 -29.23
C THR A 23 -6.21 25.88 -29.95
N GLY A 24 -5.87 27.15 -30.09
CA GLY A 24 -4.79 27.64 -30.93
C GLY A 24 -3.42 27.54 -30.27
N ALA A 25 -2.44 27.07 -31.03
CA ALA A 25 -1.03 27.26 -30.75
C ALA A 25 -0.65 28.72 -31.06
N LYS A 26 -0.42 29.53 -30.02
CA LYS A 26 0.21 30.84 -30.12
C LYS A 26 1.36 30.89 -29.11
N GLY A 27 2.58 30.89 -29.62
CA GLY A 27 3.80 30.91 -28.83
C GLY A 27 3.99 32.17 -27.97
N LYS A 28 4.57 31.94 -26.80
CA LYS A 28 5.57 32.76 -26.11
C LYS A 28 6.57 31.72 -25.58
N GLY A 29 7.77 31.59 -26.12
CA GLY A 29 8.81 32.60 -26.00
C GLY A 29 9.66 32.21 -24.80
N CYS A 30 10.83 31.62 -25.05
CA CYS A 30 11.87 31.49 -24.02
C CYS A 30 12.22 32.91 -23.56
N GLN A 31 12.00 33.19 -22.27
CA GLN A 31 12.60 34.32 -21.59
C GLN A 31 13.48 33.76 -20.48
N ASP A 32 14.69 33.43 -20.90
CA ASP A 32 15.88 33.60 -20.06
C ASP A 32 16.28 35.08 -20.21
N SER A 33 16.29 35.82 -19.11
CA SER A 33 17.41 36.73 -18.76
C SER A 33 17.13 37.47 -17.46
N THR A 34 18.08 37.28 -16.53
CA THR A 34 18.62 38.26 -15.57
C THR A 34 17.84 38.61 -14.31
N GLY A 35 17.99 37.75 -13.30
CA GLY A 35 18.67 38.12 -12.05
C GLY A 35 19.54 36.90 -11.66
N GLY A 36 20.87 36.94 -11.55
CA GLY A 36 21.72 37.98 -10.98
C GLY A 36 21.96 37.63 -9.51
N GLY A 37 22.96 36.77 -9.23
CA GLY A 37 23.35 36.31 -7.89
C GLY A 37 23.62 34.80 -7.88
N GLU A 38 24.67 34.34 -8.56
CA GLU A 38 25.98 34.03 -7.97
C GLU A 38 26.04 32.65 -7.33
N ALA A 39 26.96 31.84 -7.84
CA ALA A 39 27.34 30.55 -7.31
C ALA A 39 27.89 30.72 -5.89
N GLY A 40 27.21 30.11 -4.92
CA GLY A 40 27.72 29.89 -3.59
C GLY A 40 28.12 28.42 -3.42
N ALA A 41 29.37 28.10 -3.76
CA ALA A 41 30.05 26.98 -3.15
C ALA A 41 30.29 27.33 -1.67
N GLY A 42 29.62 26.63 -0.76
CA GLY A 42 29.99 26.53 0.65
C GLY A 42 29.91 25.06 1.01
N GLY A 43 31.00 24.34 1.26
CA GLY A 43 32.00 24.71 2.26
C GLY A 43 31.42 24.31 3.61
N GLY A 44 31.64 23.05 3.98
CA GLY A 44 31.21 22.53 5.26
C GLY A 44 31.79 23.37 6.39
N GLU A 45 30.92 23.96 7.19
CA GLU A 45 31.28 24.50 8.49
C GLU A 45 30.75 23.54 9.55
N ALA A 46 31.68 22.83 10.17
CA ALA A 46 31.48 22.14 11.42
C ALA A 46 31.12 23.19 12.49
N GLY A 47 29.82 23.37 12.72
CA GLY A 47 29.30 24.13 13.86
C GLY A 47 29.38 23.31 15.13
N THR A 48 30.54 23.36 15.81
CA THR A 48 30.60 23.09 17.26
C THR A 48 29.90 24.25 17.97
N GLY A 49 28.78 23.95 18.65
CA GLY A 49 28.08 24.91 19.51
C GLY A 49 27.05 24.22 20.38
N GLY A 50 27.46 23.85 21.59
CA GLY A 50 26.60 23.21 22.59
C GLY A 50 25.50 24.12 23.12
N GLY A 51 24.32 23.52 23.25
CA GLY A 51 23.13 23.99 23.95
C GLY A 51 22.12 22.85 23.84
N GLY A 52 21.57 22.37 24.95
CA GLY A 52 20.76 21.15 25.04
C GLY A 52 19.37 21.26 24.41
N GLU A 53 19.30 21.68 23.14
CA GLU A 53 18.11 21.66 22.30
C GLU A 53 18.37 20.72 21.14
N THR A 54 17.51 19.72 20.99
CA THR A 54 17.60 18.75 19.90
C THR A 54 17.45 19.47 18.56
N ALA A 55 18.27 19.12 17.56
CA ALA A 55 18.20 19.71 16.23
C ALA A 55 16.78 19.63 15.63
N PRO A 56 16.36 20.55 14.74
CA PRO A 56 15.08 20.41 14.05
C PRO A 56 15.11 19.17 13.13
N CYS A 57 13.97 18.51 12.95
CA CYS A 57 13.85 17.45 11.96
C CYS A 57 13.92 18.04 10.55
N VAL A 58 14.71 17.40 9.69
CA VAL A 58 14.92 17.83 8.30
C VAL A 58 14.54 16.71 7.34
N VAL A 59 13.91 17.10 6.22
CA VAL A 59 13.72 16.21 5.07
C VAL A 59 15.02 16.20 4.27
N THR A 60 15.57 15.01 4.08
CA THR A 60 16.88 14.77 3.46
C THR A 60 16.83 13.47 2.63
N GLY A 61 17.98 12.98 2.17
CA GLY A 61 18.08 11.94 1.15
C GLY A 61 17.90 12.50 -0.27
N CYS A 62 18.48 11.83 -1.26
CA CYS A 62 18.52 12.35 -2.63
C CYS A 62 17.13 12.51 -3.28
N SER A 63 16.13 11.79 -2.79
CA SER A 63 14.74 11.85 -3.26
C SER A 63 13.77 12.36 -2.20
N GLY A 64 14.26 12.97 -1.13
CA GLY A 64 13.43 13.51 -0.05
C GLY A 64 12.70 12.44 0.76
N GLN A 65 13.21 11.20 0.77
CA GLN A 65 12.56 10.06 1.40
C GLN A 65 12.92 9.89 2.89
N ILE A 66 13.88 10.66 3.40
CA ILE A 66 14.38 10.53 4.78
C ILE A 66 13.95 11.74 5.61
N CYS A 67 13.40 11.51 6.79
CA CYS A 67 13.22 12.52 7.83
C CYS A 67 14.19 12.20 8.97
N ALA A 68 15.13 13.10 9.27
CA ALA A 68 16.21 12.84 10.23
C ALA A 68 16.60 14.10 11.02
N ASP A 69 17.44 13.93 12.04
CA ASP A 69 17.99 15.02 12.86
C ASP A 69 19.10 15.82 12.14
N GLU A 70 19.64 15.26 11.06
CA GLU A 70 20.74 15.81 10.28
C GLU A 70 20.60 15.43 8.80
N ASP A 71 21.46 16.00 7.95
CA ASP A 71 21.47 15.67 6.52
C ASP A 71 22.03 14.26 6.31
N MET A 72 21.24 13.41 5.65
CA MET A 72 21.57 12.01 5.40
C MET A 72 21.61 11.76 3.91
N ALA A 73 22.74 11.25 3.43
CA ALA A 73 22.88 10.81 2.05
C ALA A 73 22.17 9.46 1.85
N SER A 74 21.46 9.34 0.73
CA SER A 74 20.92 8.08 0.22
C SER A 74 21.32 7.89 -1.23
N THR A 75 21.08 6.69 -1.76
CA THR A 75 21.08 6.43 -3.21
C THR A 75 20.08 7.37 -3.89
N CYS A 76 20.43 7.89 -5.07
CA CYS A 76 19.53 8.68 -5.90
C CYS A 76 18.56 7.81 -6.72
N GLU A 77 18.06 6.74 -6.10
CA GLU A 77 17.02 5.92 -6.69
C GLU A 77 15.67 6.62 -6.54
N TRP A 78 14.87 6.59 -7.60
CA TRP A 78 13.50 7.11 -7.54
C TRP A 78 12.52 5.93 -7.47
N ARG A 79 11.58 6.02 -6.54
CA ARG A 79 10.40 5.15 -6.47
C ARG A 79 9.16 6.01 -6.29
N GLU A 80 8.03 5.57 -6.82
CA GLU A 80 6.78 6.34 -6.78
C GLU A 80 6.32 6.65 -5.35
N GLU A 81 6.65 5.78 -4.38
CA GLU A 81 6.29 6.00 -2.97
C GLU A 81 7.01 7.22 -2.37
N TYR A 82 8.14 7.66 -2.96
CA TYR A 82 8.86 8.84 -2.47
C TYR A 82 8.13 10.16 -2.77
N ALA A 83 7.31 10.20 -3.84
CA ALA A 83 6.45 11.35 -4.11
C ALA A 83 5.51 11.64 -2.94
N CYS A 84 5.00 10.58 -2.30
CA CYS A 84 4.08 10.69 -1.16
C CYS A 84 4.70 11.35 0.06
N TYR A 85 5.98 11.09 0.35
CA TYR A 85 6.68 11.80 1.43
C TYR A 85 6.78 13.31 1.14
N GLY A 86 6.99 13.70 -0.11
CA GLY A 86 7.02 15.10 -0.52
C GLY A 86 5.65 15.78 -0.53
N GLU A 87 4.59 15.08 -0.94
CA GLU A 87 3.25 15.66 -1.10
C GLU A 87 2.43 15.62 0.20
N HIS A 88 2.59 14.58 1.01
CA HIS A 88 1.74 14.30 2.17
C HIS A 88 2.51 14.10 3.47
N GLY A 89 3.84 13.95 3.41
CA GLY A 89 4.67 13.69 4.57
C GLY A 89 4.77 14.90 5.51
N VAL A 90 4.69 14.64 6.81
CA VAL A 90 5.06 15.63 7.84
C VAL A 90 6.27 15.10 8.59
N CYS A 91 7.43 15.71 8.35
CA CYS A 91 8.67 15.35 9.01
C CYS A 91 8.75 16.04 10.38
N GLU A 92 8.75 15.25 11.45
CA GLU A 92 8.74 15.80 12.81
C GLU A 92 9.32 14.84 13.85
N ARG A 93 9.48 15.37 15.07
CA ARG A 93 9.95 14.58 16.21
C ARG A 93 8.78 13.87 16.87
N GLY A 94 8.84 12.53 16.91
CA GLY A 94 7.83 11.70 17.54
C GLY A 94 7.94 11.64 19.07
N ALA A 95 7.06 10.86 19.69
CA ALA A 95 7.05 10.67 21.15
C ALA A 95 8.29 9.94 21.69
N SER A 96 9.01 9.17 20.86
CA SER A 96 10.30 8.56 21.22
C SER A 96 11.44 9.58 21.30
N GLY A 97 11.22 10.81 20.81
CA GLY A 97 12.26 11.82 20.68
C GLY A 97 13.09 11.70 19.42
N GLU A 98 12.74 10.81 18.48
CA GLU A 98 13.43 10.66 17.18
C GLU A 98 12.67 11.39 16.07
N CYS A 99 13.39 11.87 15.06
CA CYS A 99 12.78 12.39 13.83
C CYS A 99 12.23 11.26 12.97
N GLY A 100 11.05 11.47 12.40
CA GLY A 100 10.43 10.54 11.47
C GLY A 100 9.24 11.14 10.75
N TRP A 101 8.74 10.42 9.75
CA TRP A 101 7.50 10.77 9.08
C TRP A 101 6.32 10.49 10.00
N ARG A 102 5.48 11.49 10.23
CA ARG A 102 4.19 11.27 10.89
C ARG A 102 3.31 10.40 10.00
N GLN A 103 2.79 9.31 10.56
CA GLN A 103 1.77 8.48 9.93
C GLN A 103 0.42 9.21 9.90
N THR A 104 0.16 9.94 8.82
CA THR A 104 -1.14 10.56 8.55
C THR A 104 -1.96 9.69 7.60
N PRO A 105 -3.31 9.73 7.67
CA PRO A 105 -4.15 8.98 6.73
C PRO A 105 -3.86 9.30 5.26
N GLU A 106 -3.50 10.56 4.95
CA GLU A 106 -3.16 10.99 3.60
C GLU A 106 -1.83 10.40 3.12
N LEU A 107 -0.80 10.41 3.99
CA LEU A 107 0.49 9.80 3.68
C LEU A 107 0.35 8.29 3.52
N GLU A 108 -0.38 7.63 4.42
CA GLU A 108 -0.67 6.21 4.34
C GLU A 108 -1.38 5.88 3.04
N ALA A 109 -2.47 6.55 2.70
CA ALA A 109 -3.19 6.32 1.46
C ALA A 109 -2.31 6.53 0.21
N CYS A 110 -1.46 7.56 0.19
CA CYS A 110 -0.58 7.82 -0.94
C CYS A 110 0.51 6.76 -1.09
N LEU A 111 1.13 6.31 0.01
CA LEU A 111 2.13 5.23 0.04
C LEU A 111 1.54 3.87 -0.38
N GLY A 112 0.37 3.89 -1.00
CA GLY A 112 -0.41 2.75 -1.42
C GLY A 112 -1.27 2.20 -0.29
N GLY A 113 -1.28 2.81 0.90
CA GLY A 113 -2.02 2.36 2.08
C GLY A 113 -1.99 0.85 2.23
N GLY A 114 -0.82 0.26 1.92
CA GLY A 114 -0.67 -1.02 1.21
C GLY A 114 -2.00 -1.69 0.90
N GLU A 115 -2.56 -1.47 -0.31
CA GLU A 115 -3.84 -2.07 -0.70
C GLU A 115 -3.80 -3.53 -0.25
N PRO A 116 -4.67 -3.90 0.69
CA PRO A 116 -4.41 -5.07 1.50
C PRO A 116 -4.31 -6.27 0.59
N ALA A 117 -3.22 -7.02 0.71
CA ALA A 117 -2.97 -8.19 -0.12
C ALA A 117 -4.22 -9.10 -0.13
N PRO A 118 -4.53 -9.77 -1.25
CA PRO A 118 -5.68 -10.66 -1.28
C PRO A 118 -5.56 -11.72 -0.19
N CYS A 119 -6.67 -12.06 0.46
CA CYS A 119 -6.66 -13.18 1.39
C CYS A 119 -6.43 -14.49 0.62
N VAL A 120 -5.46 -15.27 1.06
CA VAL A 120 -5.07 -16.54 0.47
C VAL A 120 -5.25 -17.67 1.46
N VAL A 121 -5.73 -18.81 0.95
CA VAL A 121 -5.67 -20.08 1.67
C VAL A 121 -4.24 -20.60 1.60
N THR A 122 -3.64 -20.84 2.75
CA THR A 122 -2.24 -21.19 2.93
C THR A 122 -2.08 -22.16 4.11
N GLY A 123 -0.83 -22.42 4.54
CA GLY A 123 -0.50 -23.57 5.37
C GLY A 123 -0.38 -24.85 4.53
N CYS A 124 0.42 -25.81 5.00
CA CYS A 124 0.69 -27.03 4.24
C CYS A 124 -0.58 -27.88 4.00
N SER A 125 -1.55 -27.78 4.92
CA SER A 125 -2.81 -28.53 4.87
C SER A 125 -4.01 -27.64 4.51
N GLY A 126 -3.76 -26.41 4.05
CA GLY A 126 -4.82 -25.44 3.68
C GLY A 126 -5.63 -24.93 4.86
N GLN A 127 -5.09 -24.99 6.08
CA GLN A 127 -5.83 -24.66 7.30
C GLN A 127 -5.77 -23.17 7.68
N ILE A 128 -4.97 -22.37 6.98
CA ILE A 128 -4.74 -20.96 7.31
C ILE A 128 -5.33 -20.07 6.22
N CYS A 129 -6.08 -19.04 6.62
CA CYS A 129 -6.46 -17.92 5.75
C CYS A 129 -5.68 -16.68 6.21
N ALA A 130 -4.81 -16.15 5.37
CA ALA A 130 -3.92 -15.02 5.69
C ALA A 130 -3.74 -14.08 4.49
N ASP A 131 -3.15 -12.92 4.72
CA ASP A 131 -2.77 -11.96 3.69
C ASP A 131 -1.39 -12.23 3.07
N GLU A 132 -0.69 -13.24 3.57
CA GLU A 132 0.56 -13.76 3.04
C GLU A 132 0.60 -15.29 3.07
N HIS A 133 1.63 -15.88 2.45
CA HIS A 133 1.81 -17.33 2.46
C HIS A 133 2.48 -17.78 3.76
N VAL A 134 1.78 -18.58 4.55
CA VAL A 134 2.26 -19.11 5.82
C VAL A 134 2.64 -20.58 5.66
N VAL A 135 3.86 -20.93 6.06
CA VAL A 135 4.31 -22.32 6.10
C VAL A 135 4.07 -22.89 7.49
N THR A 136 3.23 -23.92 7.57
CA THR A 136 2.96 -24.67 8.80
C THR A 136 3.64 -26.04 8.76
N THR A 137 3.64 -26.75 9.88
CA THR A 137 4.00 -28.17 9.84
C THR A 137 2.95 -28.90 8.97
N CYS A 138 3.37 -29.84 8.14
CA CYS A 138 2.46 -30.63 7.29
C CYS A 138 1.69 -31.68 8.08
N GLU A 139 1.32 -31.36 9.33
CA GLU A 139 0.38 -32.15 10.10
C GLU A 139 -1.01 -32.06 9.46
N TYR A 140 -1.69 -33.20 9.42
CA TYR A 140 -3.07 -33.28 8.96
C TYR A 140 -3.96 -33.67 10.13
N ARG A 141 -5.09 -32.99 10.23
CA ARG A 141 -6.17 -33.32 11.15
C ARG A 141 -7.48 -33.27 10.40
N GLU A 142 -8.43 -34.10 10.81
CA GLU A 142 -9.71 -34.24 10.12
C GLU A 142 -10.48 -32.90 10.04
N GLU A 143 -10.36 -32.06 11.07
CA GLU A 143 -11.02 -30.73 11.05
C GLU A 143 -10.52 -29.81 9.93
N TYR A 144 -9.34 -30.07 9.33
CA TYR A 144 -8.83 -29.25 8.24
C TYR A 144 -9.59 -29.45 6.93
N ALA A 145 -10.22 -30.61 6.73
CA ALA A 145 -11.09 -30.84 5.57
C ALA A 145 -12.26 -29.85 5.54
N CYS A 146 -12.78 -29.47 6.72
CA CYS A 146 -13.87 -28.52 6.86
C CYS A 146 -13.52 -27.14 6.28
N TYR A 147 -12.27 -26.67 6.43
CA TYR A 147 -11.83 -25.42 5.82
C TYR A 147 -11.80 -25.52 4.29
N ALA A 148 -11.44 -26.65 3.71
CA ALA A 148 -11.45 -26.81 2.26
C ALA A 148 -12.88 -26.87 1.67
N GLU A 149 -13.84 -27.46 2.38
CA GLU A 149 -15.17 -27.77 1.86
C GLU A 149 -16.26 -26.74 2.21
N HIS A 150 -16.17 -26.12 3.40
CA HIS A 150 -17.27 -25.34 3.98
C HIS A 150 -16.91 -23.89 4.31
N SER A 151 -15.66 -23.47 4.09
CA SER A 151 -15.22 -22.13 4.47
C SER A 151 -15.04 -21.19 3.28
N VAL A 152 -15.01 -19.89 3.58
CA VAL A 152 -14.60 -18.85 2.63
C VAL A 152 -13.52 -18.01 3.30
N CYS A 153 -12.34 -17.97 2.68
CA CYS A 153 -11.24 -17.11 3.11
C CYS A 153 -11.48 -15.69 2.62
N GLU A 154 -11.69 -14.75 3.54
CA GLU A 154 -11.99 -13.36 3.21
C GLU A 154 -11.46 -12.38 4.25
N ARG A 155 -11.51 -11.09 3.90
CA ARG A 155 -11.14 -10.02 4.81
C ARG A 155 -12.37 -9.60 5.62
N GLY A 156 -12.27 -9.71 6.94
CA GLY A 156 -13.35 -9.35 7.87
C GLY A 156 -13.44 -7.84 8.13
N ALA A 157 -14.40 -7.45 8.96
CA ALA A 157 -14.62 -6.05 9.36
C ALA A 157 -13.45 -5.43 10.15
N SER A 158 -12.59 -6.25 10.76
CA SER A 158 -11.35 -5.81 11.41
C SER A 158 -10.25 -5.43 10.42
N GLY A 159 -10.46 -5.69 9.13
CA GLY A 159 -9.43 -5.54 8.11
C GLY A 159 -8.42 -6.68 8.09
N ALA A 160 -8.58 -7.76 8.88
CA ALA A 160 -7.71 -8.95 8.83
C ALA A 160 -8.31 -10.06 7.95
N CYS A 161 -7.45 -10.87 7.32
CA CYS A 161 -7.88 -12.10 6.66
C CYS A 161 -8.25 -13.17 7.69
N GLY A 162 -9.31 -13.91 7.41
CA GLY A 162 -9.75 -15.02 8.24
C GLY A 162 -10.82 -15.86 7.57
N TRP A 163 -11.10 -17.01 8.16
CA TRP A 163 -12.21 -17.85 7.75
C TRP A 163 -13.54 -17.18 8.14
N ARG A 164 -14.46 -17.09 7.19
CA ARG A 164 -15.84 -16.72 7.50
C ARG A 164 -16.45 -17.80 8.38
N GLN A 165 -16.85 -17.44 9.60
CA GLN A 165 -17.58 -18.32 10.49
C GLN A 165 -19.00 -18.53 9.96
N THR A 166 -19.35 -19.79 9.71
CA THR A 166 -20.70 -20.22 9.31
C THR A 166 -21.12 -21.40 10.17
N PRO A 167 -22.43 -21.57 10.43
CA PRO A 167 -22.92 -22.73 11.17
C PRO A 167 -22.49 -24.07 10.55
N GLU A 168 -22.37 -24.14 9.23
CA GLU A 168 -21.91 -25.33 8.51
C GLU A 168 -20.44 -25.64 8.77
N LEU A 169 -19.57 -24.62 8.79
CA LEU A 169 -18.16 -24.78 9.11
C LEU A 169 -17.96 -25.20 10.56
N ASP A 170 -18.66 -24.54 11.49
CA ASP A 170 -18.57 -24.82 12.93
C ASP A 170 -19.02 -26.27 13.23
N ALA A 171 -20.16 -26.70 12.68
CA ALA A 171 -20.66 -28.06 12.87
C ALA A 171 -19.72 -29.14 12.30
N CYS A 172 -19.07 -28.86 11.16
CA CYS A 172 -18.08 -29.78 10.59
C CYS A 172 -16.86 -29.93 11.50
N ILE A 173 -16.31 -28.82 12.01
CA ILE A 173 -15.14 -28.83 12.88
C ILE A 173 -15.44 -29.54 14.19
N GLU A 174 -16.60 -29.29 14.80
CA GLU A 174 -17.05 -29.98 16.01
C GLU A 174 -17.13 -31.49 15.79
N ALA A 175 -17.81 -31.93 14.72
CA ALA A 175 -17.94 -33.35 14.39
C ALA A 175 -16.58 -34.03 14.13
N ALA A 176 -15.69 -33.38 13.38
CA ALA A 176 -14.37 -33.92 13.05
C ALA A 176 -13.42 -33.97 14.27
N SER A 177 -13.61 -33.08 15.24
CA SER A 177 -12.80 -33.04 16.48
C SER A 177 -13.22 -34.12 17.48
N ASP A 178 -14.48 -34.56 17.44
CA ASP A 178 -15.05 -35.53 18.38
C ASP A 178 -14.80 -36.99 18.01
N ASP A 179 -14.42 -37.28 16.76
CA ASP A 179 -14.12 -38.65 16.26
C ASP A 179 -12.87 -39.30 16.92
N GLY A 180 -12.22 -38.60 17.86
CA GLY A 180 -11.09 -39.08 18.65
C GLY A 180 -11.41 -39.61 20.05
N THR A 181 -12.64 -39.51 20.57
CA THR A 181 -12.93 -39.93 21.95
C THR A 181 -14.25 -40.72 22.06
N PRO A 182 -14.23 -42.00 22.48
CA PRO A 182 -15.47 -42.66 22.86
C PRO A 182 -15.99 -41.98 24.13
N VAL A 183 -17.06 -41.18 24.01
CA VAL A 183 -17.84 -40.69 25.16
C VAL A 183 -18.56 -41.87 25.82
N SER A 184 -17.80 -42.67 26.56
CA SER A 184 -18.31 -43.65 27.50
C SER A 184 -18.54 -42.94 28.84
N GLY A 185 -19.73 -42.36 28.99
CA GLY A 185 -20.09 -41.55 30.16
C GLY A 185 -21.54 -41.74 30.59
N PHE A 186 -21.73 -42.77 31.43
CA PHE A 186 -22.77 -43.06 32.44
C PHE A 186 -24.26 -42.84 32.16
#